data_AF-A0A0H4WVA1-F1
#
_entry.id   AF-A0A0H4WVA1-F1
#
_cell.length_a   1.000
_cell.length_b   1.000
_cell.length_c   1.000
_cell.angle_alpha   90.00
_cell.angle_beta   90.00
_cell.angle_gamma   90.00
#
_symmetry.space_group_name_H-M   'P 1'
#
loop_
_entity.id
_entity.type
_entity.pdbx_description
1 polymer ?
#
loop_
_entity_poly.entity_id
_entity_poly.type
_entity_poly.pdbx_seq_one_letter_code
_entity_poly.pdbx_strand_id
1 'polypeptide(L)'
;MAEGHVPLLGCIWLADIKGDWQGRFMALPAAAGGRLAVTHCCCDYPKVSDLNRRRETWEDARKTFRRKWSSEFGDWPKTETEHWPGHHIFDLAHGGAPLAPDNVIPVPPGVHRVINSAYPACYDVAGKWRAVGPERPYVD
;
A
#
# COMPACT_ATOMS: atom_id res chain seq x y z
N MET A 1 -12.42 9.04 26.28
CA MET A 1 -11.35 9.66 25.49
C MET A 1 -10.37 8.55 25.11
N ALA A 2 -10.50 8.03 23.89
CA ALA A 2 -9.52 7.18 23.21
C ALA A 2 -9.63 7.57 21.72
N GLU A 3 -8.50 7.81 21.06
CA GLU A 3 -8.38 8.49 19.76
C GLU A 3 -9.27 7.89 18.66
N GLY A 4 -9.78 8.76 17.77
CA GLY A 4 -10.83 8.45 16.81
C GLY A 4 -10.44 7.41 15.76
N HIS A 5 -10.85 6.15 15.99
CA HIS A 5 -10.73 5.08 15.01
C HIS A 5 -11.89 5.17 14.02
N VAL A 6 -11.58 5.52 12.77
CA VAL A 6 -12.56 5.48 11.67
C VAL A 6 -12.83 4.03 11.28
N PRO A 7 -14.09 3.63 11.05
CA PRO A 7 -14.43 2.25 10.71
C PRO A 7 -13.65 1.72 9.50
N LEU A 8 -13.05 0.53 9.64
CA LEU A 8 -12.45 -0.19 8.54
C LEU A 8 -13.54 -0.89 7.71
N LEU A 9 -13.60 -0.60 6.42
CA LEU A 9 -14.55 -1.18 5.47
C LEU A 9 -13.98 -2.39 4.73
N GLY A 10 -12.67 -2.43 4.51
CA GLY A 10 -11.98 -3.58 3.91
C GLY A 10 -10.51 -3.29 3.65
N CYS A 11 -9.73 -4.32 3.35
CA CYS A 11 -8.33 -4.16 2.95
C CYS A 11 -8.00 -5.00 1.71
N ILE A 12 -7.33 -4.36 0.75
CA ILE A 12 -6.71 -5.01 -0.41
C ILE A 12 -5.28 -5.35 -0.03
N TRP A 13 -4.91 -6.61 -0.14
CA TRP A 13 -3.54 -7.07 0.06
C TRP A 13 -2.68 -6.69 -1.13
N LEU A 14 -1.62 -5.91 -0.88
CA LEU A 14 -0.72 -5.43 -1.93
C LEU A 14 0.53 -6.31 -2.03
N ALA A 15 1.12 -6.66 -0.89
CA ALA A 15 2.31 -7.49 -0.81
C ALA A 15 2.45 -8.11 0.59
N ASP A 16 3.29 -9.14 0.68
CA ASP A 16 3.80 -9.64 1.94
C ASP A 16 5.33 -9.59 1.96
N ILE A 17 5.88 -9.09 3.05
CA ILE A 17 7.31 -9.17 3.33
C ILE A 17 7.50 -10.30 4.32
N LYS A 18 8.11 -11.42 3.87
CA LYS A 18 8.51 -12.52 4.74
C LYS A 18 9.97 -12.34 5.14
N GLY A 19 10.21 -12.20 6.43
CA GLY A 19 11.56 -12.20 7.00
C GLY A 19 11.79 -13.52 7.71
N ASP A 20 12.55 -14.42 7.09
CA ASP A 20 13.01 -15.64 7.73
C ASP A 20 14.46 -15.45 8.21
N TRP A 21 14.74 -15.84 9.45
CA TRP A 21 16.08 -15.85 10.03
C TRP A 21 16.42 -17.25 10.52
N GLN A 22 17.63 -17.69 10.18
CA GLN A 22 18.23 -18.92 10.71
C GLN A 22 19.62 -18.59 11.20
N GLY A 23 19.97 -19.05 12.39
CA GLY A 23 21.26 -18.77 12.99
C GLY A 23 21.44 -19.48 14.32
N ARG A 24 22.10 -18.80 15.26
CA ARG A 24 22.32 -19.30 16.61
C ARG A 24 21.93 -18.26 17.65
N PHE A 25 21.27 -18.70 18.70
CA PHE A 25 21.00 -17.91 19.90
C PHE A 25 21.57 -18.66 21.10
N MET A 26 22.47 -18.03 21.86
CA MET A 26 23.23 -18.69 22.93
C MET A 26 23.91 -20.00 22.48
N ALA A 27 24.61 -19.96 21.34
CA ALA A 27 25.31 -21.09 20.70
C ALA A 27 24.43 -22.27 20.22
N LEU A 28 23.14 -22.29 20.55
CA LEU A 28 22.17 -23.27 20.06
C LEU A 28 21.60 -22.84 18.70
N PRO A 29 21.33 -23.79 17.78
CA PRO A 29 20.59 -23.48 16.56
C PRO A 29 19.26 -22.80 16.88
N ALA A 30 18.96 -21.72 16.17
CA ALA A 30 17.72 -20.98 16.32
C ALA A 30 17.22 -20.54 14.95
N ALA A 31 15.91 -20.52 14.80
CA ALA A 31 15.22 -19.90 13.69
C ALA A 31 14.14 -18.98 14.25
N ALA A 32 13.94 -17.86 13.57
CA ALA A 32 12.89 -16.91 13.87
C ALA A 32 12.38 -16.38 12.55
N GLY A 33 11.15 -15.89 12.54
CA GLY A 33 10.64 -15.28 11.34
C GLY A 33 9.34 -14.56 11.61
N GLY A 34 8.98 -13.72 10.68
CA GLY A 34 7.73 -12.99 10.69
C GLY A 34 7.33 -12.63 9.27
N ARG A 35 6.08 -12.22 9.13
CA ARG A 35 5.59 -11.67 7.88
C ARG A 35 4.87 -10.37 8.16
N LEU A 36 5.12 -9.38 7.31
CA LEU A 36 4.46 -8.08 7.34
C LEU A 36 3.60 -7.97 6.10
N ALA A 37 2.30 -7.81 6.29
CA ALA A 37 1.38 -7.50 5.20
C ALA A 37 1.44 -6.00 4.88
N VAL A 38 1.55 -5.68 3.59
CA VAL A 38 1.34 -4.32 3.08
C VAL A 38 -0.05 -4.29 2.46
N THR A 39 -0.93 -3.45 3.00
CA THR A 39 -2.35 -3.40 2.63
C THR A 39 -2.78 -1.99 2.27
N HIS A 40 -3.61 -1.85 1.24
CA HIS A 40 -4.44 -0.67 1.05
C HIS A 40 -5.76 -0.90 1.79
N CYS A 41 -6.02 -0.14 2.85
CA CYS A 41 -7.24 -0.28 3.64
C CYS A 41 -8.22 0.85 3.34
N CYS A 42 -9.46 0.47 3.05
CA CYS A 42 -10.58 1.36 2.82
C CYS A 42 -11.24 1.66 4.15
N CYS A 43 -10.96 2.82 4.72
CA CYS A 43 -11.62 3.30 5.93
C CYS A 43 -12.75 4.27 5.56
N ASP A 44 -13.77 4.36 6.41
CA ASP A 44 -14.94 5.23 6.24
C ASP A 44 -14.63 6.73 6.50
N TYR A 45 -13.54 7.21 5.92
CA TYR A 45 -13.22 8.64 5.94
C TYR A 45 -14.14 9.35 4.94
N PRO A 46 -14.62 10.56 5.25
CA PRO A 46 -15.30 11.39 4.26
C PRO A 46 -14.39 11.66 3.06
N LYS A 47 -15.00 11.71 1.86
CA LYS A 47 -14.26 12.12 0.66
C LYS A 47 -13.79 13.57 0.81
N VAL A 48 -12.55 13.82 0.40
CA VAL A 48 -12.00 15.17 0.36
C VAL A 48 -12.63 15.98 -0.78
N SER A 49 -12.78 17.29 -0.56
CA SER A 49 -13.31 18.22 -1.58
C SER A 49 -12.27 18.63 -2.63
N ASP A 50 -10.98 18.37 -2.39
CA ASP A 50 -9.84 18.86 -3.18
C ASP A 50 -9.12 17.76 -3.98
N LEU A 51 -9.80 16.66 -4.31
CA LEU A 51 -9.19 15.50 -4.97
C LEU A 51 -8.44 15.85 -6.27
N ASN A 52 -8.98 16.74 -7.11
CA ASN A 52 -8.32 17.14 -8.35
C ASN A 52 -6.98 17.86 -8.08
N ARG A 53 -6.96 18.78 -7.11
CA ARG A 53 -5.74 19.47 -6.68
C ARG A 53 -4.69 18.49 -6.16
N ARG A 54 -5.10 17.44 -5.44
CA ARG A 54 -4.19 16.39 -4.95
C ARG A 54 -3.57 15.58 -6.09
N ARG A 55 -4.37 15.26 -7.12
CA ARG A 55 -3.89 14.57 -8.33
C ARG A 55 -2.88 15.43 -9.10
N GLU A 56 -3.20 16.71 -9.30
CA GLU A 56 -2.29 17.69 -9.92
C GLU A 56 -0.97 17.79 -9.14
N THR A 57 -1.05 17.89 -7.81
CA THR A 57 0.13 17.90 -6.93
C THR A 57 1.03 16.69 -7.13
N TRP A 58 0.45 15.49 -7.27
CA TRP A 58 1.21 14.28 -7.60
C TRP A 58 1.83 14.36 -9.00
N GLU A 59 1.04 14.71 -10.01
CA GLU A 59 1.50 14.78 -11.40
C GLU A 59 2.67 15.74 -11.61
N ASP A 60 2.64 16.90 -10.95
CA ASP A 60 3.69 17.91 -11.00
C ASP A 60 4.98 17.45 -10.29
N ALA A 61 4.84 16.78 -9.14
CA ALA A 61 5.97 16.44 -8.28
C ALA A 61 6.54 15.03 -8.48
N ARG A 62 5.83 14.11 -9.16
CA ARG A 62 6.22 12.68 -9.25
C ARG A 62 7.63 12.46 -9.77
N LYS A 63 8.12 13.27 -10.71
CA LYS A 63 9.51 13.17 -11.20
C LYS A 63 10.52 13.42 -10.08
N THR A 64 10.28 14.45 -9.27
CA THR A 64 11.14 14.78 -8.12
C THR A 64 10.99 13.77 -7.01
N PHE A 65 9.77 13.30 -6.74
CA PHE A 65 9.49 12.23 -5.79
C PHE A 65 10.31 10.98 -6.13
N ARG A 66 10.23 10.50 -7.38
CA ARG A 66 10.98 9.33 -7.85
C ARG A 66 12.48 9.46 -7.67
N ARG A 67 13.07 10.64 -7.94
CA ARG A 67 14.51 10.86 -7.72
C ARG A 67 14.91 10.74 -6.25
N LYS A 68 14.09 11.28 -5.33
CA LYS A 68 14.34 11.16 -3.88
C LYS A 68 14.18 9.72 -3.41
N TRP A 69 13.13 9.05 -3.86
CA TRP A 69 12.94 7.63 -3.59
C TRP A 69 14.14 6.81 -4.10
N SER A 70 14.62 7.10 -5.32
CA SER A 70 15.76 6.38 -5.89
C SER A 70 17.05 6.54 -5.12
N SER A 71 17.27 7.68 -4.44
CA SER A 71 18.47 7.86 -3.62
C SER A 71 18.52 6.97 -2.38
N GLU A 72 17.38 6.42 -1.95
CA GLU A 72 17.29 5.54 -0.78
C GLU A 72 17.13 4.07 -1.17
N PHE A 73 16.34 3.79 -2.22
CA PHE A 73 15.87 2.43 -2.53
C PHE A 73 16.38 1.88 -3.87
N GLY A 74 17.21 2.64 -4.60
CA GLY A 74 17.63 2.31 -5.96
C GLY A 74 16.62 2.76 -7.02
N ASP A 75 16.92 2.56 -8.30
CA ASP A 75 16.15 3.17 -9.38
C ASP A 75 14.64 2.85 -9.34
N TRP A 76 13.82 3.90 -9.44
CA TRP A 76 12.37 3.75 -9.59
C TRP A 76 12.06 2.82 -10.77
N PRO A 77 11.33 1.71 -10.54
CA PRO A 77 11.05 0.71 -11.55
C PRO A 77 10.38 1.29 -12.80
N LYS A 78 10.73 0.72 -13.96
CA LYS A 78 10.17 1.11 -15.25
C LYS A 78 10.02 -0.11 -16.16
N THR A 79 9.08 -0.03 -17.08
CA THR A 79 9.11 -0.83 -18.31
C THR A 79 10.17 -0.26 -19.25
N GLU A 80 10.31 -0.81 -20.45
CA GLU A 80 11.23 -0.28 -21.47
C GLU A 80 10.97 1.20 -21.78
N THR A 81 9.71 1.62 -21.73
CA THR A 81 9.28 2.95 -22.17
C THR A 81 8.75 3.85 -21.05
N GLU A 82 8.26 3.29 -19.94
CA GLU A 82 7.52 4.06 -18.93
C GLU A 82 7.86 3.67 -17.50
N HIS A 83 8.01 4.67 -16.63
CA HIS A 83 8.09 4.42 -15.20
C HIS A 83 6.80 3.80 -14.67
N TRP A 84 6.94 2.84 -13.75
CA TRP A 84 5.78 2.28 -13.07
C TRP A 84 4.97 3.38 -12.37
N PRO A 85 3.63 3.27 -12.34
CA PRO A 85 2.79 4.18 -11.58
C PRO A 85 3.15 4.12 -10.09
N GLY A 86 3.04 5.28 -9.43
CA GLY A 86 3.07 5.36 -7.98
C GLY A 86 1.66 5.08 -7.45
N HIS A 87 1.51 4.00 -6.70
CA HIS A 87 0.27 3.64 -6.04
C HIS A 87 0.21 4.30 -4.67
N HIS A 88 -0.90 4.98 -4.38
CA HIS A 88 -1.16 5.54 -3.05
C HIS A 88 -1.76 4.47 -2.11
N ILE A 89 -1.05 4.12 -1.04
CA ILE A 89 -1.48 3.11 -0.05
C ILE A 89 -2.70 3.63 0.72
N PHE A 90 -2.68 4.89 1.12
CA PHE A 90 -3.80 5.66 1.62
C PHE A 90 -4.41 6.45 0.47
N ASP A 91 -5.69 6.18 0.17
CA ASP A 91 -6.41 6.77 -0.95
C ASP A 91 -6.43 8.31 -0.88
N LEU A 92 -6.02 8.96 -1.97
CA LEU A 92 -6.09 10.42 -2.14
C LEU A 92 -7.50 10.96 -1.93
N ALA A 93 -8.53 10.22 -2.37
CA ALA A 93 -9.93 10.64 -2.24
C ALA A 93 -10.39 10.66 -0.79
N HIS A 94 -9.69 9.96 0.10
CA HIS A 94 -10.06 9.76 1.51
C HIS A 94 -8.97 10.30 2.46
N GLY A 95 -8.22 11.31 2.01
CA GLY A 95 -7.29 12.07 2.86
C GLY A 95 -5.82 11.71 2.68
N GLY A 96 -5.50 10.67 1.90
CA GLY A 96 -4.12 10.26 1.58
C GLY A 96 -3.27 11.42 1.07
N ALA A 97 -2.06 11.55 1.63
CA ALA A 97 -1.13 12.61 1.28
C ALA A 97 -0.42 12.28 -0.05
N PRO A 98 -0.47 13.17 -1.06
CA PRO A 98 -0.02 12.83 -2.41
C PRO A 98 1.49 12.57 -2.55
N LEU A 99 2.30 13.12 -1.63
CA LEU A 99 3.77 13.09 -1.70
C LEU A 99 4.42 12.54 -0.42
N ALA A 100 3.64 11.95 0.49
CA ALA A 100 4.20 11.33 1.68
C ALA A 100 5.04 10.09 1.27
N PRO A 101 6.31 9.98 1.69
CA PRO A 101 7.20 8.89 1.25
C PRO A 101 6.69 7.49 1.60
N ASP A 102 5.99 7.36 2.72
CA ASP A 102 5.37 6.13 3.22
C ASP A 102 3.99 5.85 2.59
N ASN A 103 3.48 6.76 1.76
CA ASN A 103 2.18 6.60 1.11
C ASN A 103 2.29 6.16 -0.36
N VAL A 104 3.47 6.18 -0.99
CA VAL A 104 3.58 5.91 -2.43
C VAL A 104 4.58 4.79 -2.70
N ILE A 105 4.12 3.74 -3.38
CA ILE A 105 4.96 2.62 -3.82
C ILE A 105 4.91 2.44 -5.33
N PRO A 106 6.00 2.03 -5.99
CA PRO A 106 5.97 1.66 -7.39
C PRO A 106 5.19 0.35 -7.57
N VAL A 107 4.21 0.32 -8.47
CA VAL A 107 3.42 -0.88 -8.78
C VAL A 107 3.42 -1.13 -10.28
N PRO A 108 3.61 -2.38 -10.76
CA PRO A 108 3.53 -2.68 -12.19
C PRO A 108 2.21 -2.18 -12.80
N PRO A 109 2.20 -1.59 -14.01
CA PRO A 109 0.99 -0.97 -14.59
C PRO A 109 -0.25 -1.87 -14.62
N GLY A 110 -0.07 -3.16 -14.95
CA GLY A 110 -1.16 -4.15 -14.95
C GLY A 110 -1.74 -4.39 -13.55
N VAL A 111 -0.87 -4.51 -12.54
CA VAL A 111 -1.27 -4.71 -11.15
C VAL A 111 -1.95 -3.46 -10.59
N HIS A 112 -1.41 -2.27 -10.88
CA HIS A 112 -2.01 -0.99 -10.49
C HIS A 112 -3.43 -0.84 -11.04
N ARG A 113 -3.69 -1.29 -12.27
CA ARG A 113 -5.03 -1.32 -12.85
C ARG A 113 -5.97 -2.25 -12.08
N VAL A 114 -5.54 -3.47 -11.76
CA VAL A 114 -6.32 -4.44 -10.99
C VAL A 114 -6.70 -3.89 -9.61
N ILE A 115 -5.73 -3.31 -8.90
CA ILE A 115 -5.97 -2.71 -7.58
C ILE A 115 -7.00 -1.58 -7.67
N ASN A 116 -6.83 -0.63 -8.60
CA ASN A 116 -7.76 0.48 -8.75
C ASN A 116 -9.17 0.04 -9.13
N SER A 117 -9.31 -1.01 -9.95
CA SER A 117 -10.61 -1.61 -10.26
C SER A 117 -11.28 -2.27 -9.05
N ALA A 118 -10.51 -2.65 -8.02
CA ALA A 118 -11.04 -3.23 -6.79
C ALA A 118 -11.50 -2.20 -5.76
N TYR A 119 -11.12 -0.91 -5.90
CA TYR A 119 -11.47 0.15 -4.95
C TYR A 119 -12.96 0.24 -4.64
N PRO A 120 -13.89 0.28 -5.63
CA PRO A 120 -15.31 0.42 -5.33
C PRO A 120 -15.84 -0.70 -4.42
N ALA A 121 -15.38 -1.94 -4.64
CA ALA A 121 -15.76 -3.08 -3.82
C ALA A 121 -15.10 -3.07 -2.44
N CYS A 122 -13.95 -2.42 -2.27
CA CYS A 122 -13.26 -2.30 -0.99
C CYS A 122 -13.92 -1.26 -0.06
N TYR A 123 -14.48 -0.20 -0.63
CA TYR A 123 -15.32 0.76 0.08
C TYR A 123 -16.78 0.30 0.24
N ASP A 124 -17.18 -0.82 -0.40
CA ASP A 124 -18.50 -1.39 -0.24
C ASP A 124 -18.59 -2.20 1.07
N VAL A 125 -19.53 -1.81 1.94
CA VAL A 125 -19.78 -2.46 3.24
C VAL A 125 -20.23 -3.92 3.08
N ALA A 126 -20.72 -4.32 1.90
CA ALA A 126 -21.06 -5.71 1.57
C ALA A 126 -19.96 -6.42 0.74
N GLY A 127 -18.82 -5.77 0.53
CA GLY A 127 -17.76 -6.22 -0.35
C GLY A 127 -16.98 -7.43 0.16
N LYS A 128 -16.39 -8.18 -0.78
CA LYS A 128 -15.54 -9.36 -0.52
C LYS A 128 -14.30 -9.09 0.36
N TRP A 129 -13.99 -7.82 0.63
CA TRP A 129 -12.78 -7.39 1.33
C TRP A 129 -12.96 -7.22 2.85
N ARG A 130 -14.13 -7.57 3.39
CA ARG A 130 -14.41 -7.58 4.84
C ARG A 130 -14.03 -8.88 5.56
N ALA A 131 -13.80 -9.95 4.80
CA ALA A 131 -13.41 -11.24 5.34
C ALA A 131 -11.97 -11.56 4.93
N VAL A 132 -11.28 -12.30 5.80
CA VAL A 132 -10.01 -12.92 5.43
C VAL A 132 -10.27 -13.88 4.27
N GLY A 133 -9.49 -13.77 3.20
CA GLY A 133 -9.61 -14.63 2.03
C GLY A 133 -9.42 -16.12 2.38
N PRO A 134 -9.91 -17.04 1.53
CA PRO A 134 -9.86 -18.48 1.80
C PRO A 134 -8.43 -19.01 1.99
N GLU A 135 -7.44 -18.33 1.40
CA GLU A 135 -6.02 -18.65 1.54
C GLU A 135 -5.37 -18.07 2.81
N ARG A 136 -6.16 -17.76 3.86
CA ARG A 136 -5.73 -17.31 5.21
C ARG A 136 -4.25 -16.93 5.23
N PRO A 137 -3.86 -15.66 5.04
CA PRO A 137 -2.46 -15.32 4.84
C PRO A 137 -1.57 -15.74 6.03
N TYR A 138 -2.18 -16.00 7.20
CA TYR A 138 -1.56 -16.52 8.41
C TYR A 138 -2.43 -17.58 9.09
N VAL A 139 -2.20 -18.84 8.74
CA VAL A 139 -2.25 -19.94 9.71
C VAL A 139 -0.82 -20.41 9.87
N ASP A 140 -0.28 -20.20 11.06
CA ASP A 140 0.95 -20.80 11.57
C ASP A 140 0.85 -22.34 11.61
#